data_AF-A0A4R5QLI5-F1
#
_entry.id   AF-A0A4R5QLI5-F1
#
_cell.length_a   1.000
_cell.length_b   1.000
_cell.length_c   1.000
_cell.angle_alpha   90.00
_cell.angle_beta   90.00
_cell.angle_gamma   90.00
#
_symmetry.space_group_name_H-M   'P 1'
#
loop_
_entity.id
_entity.type
_entity.pdbx_description
1 polymer ?
#
loop_
_entity_poly.entity_id
_entity_poly.type
_entity_poly.pdbx_seq_one_letter_code
_entity_poly.pdbx_strand_id
1 'polypeptide(L)' 'MRRLVFPLLLLVAAAAPSLAAEPKPKREPTPAQQAQQDKMRQCSATAKEKGLHADPRRAFMKDCLAKRSAG' A
#
# COMPACT_ATOMS: atom_id res chain seq x y z
N MET A 1 -12.42 -1.72 -5.84
CA MET A 1 -13.66 -2.35 -6.36
C MET A 1 -13.71 -3.84 -6.01
N ARG A 2 -13.84 -4.18 -4.72
CA ARG A 2 -14.20 -5.53 -4.25
C ARG A 2 -14.73 -5.53 -2.81
N ARG A 3 -15.50 -4.49 -2.46
CA ARG A 3 -16.39 -4.49 -1.30
C ARG A 3 -17.81 -4.70 -1.83
N LEU A 4 -18.17 -5.95 -2.13
CA LEU A 4 -19.53 -6.40 -2.48
C LEU A 4 -19.59 -7.94 -2.43
N VAL A 5 -19.11 -8.54 -1.32
CA VAL A 5 -19.32 -9.98 -1.00
C VAL A 5 -19.60 -10.22 0.50
N PHE A 6 -19.96 -9.18 1.25
CA PHE A 6 -20.50 -9.27 2.62
C PHE A 6 -21.51 -8.12 2.69
N PRO A 7 -22.84 -8.31 2.81
CA PRO A 7 -23.50 -9.32 3.65
C PRO A 7 -24.87 -9.86 3.13
N LEU A 8 -25.02 -11.18 2.95
CA LEU A 8 -26.32 -11.88 3.03
C LEU A 8 -26.11 -13.34 3.45
N LEU A 9 -25.38 -13.55 4.55
CA LEU A 9 -25.46 -14.83 5.25
C LEU A 9 -25.37 -14.63 6.77
N LEU A 10 -26.54 -14.85 7.38
CA LEU A 10 -26.78 -15.41 8.71
C LEU A 10 -26.64 -14.54 9.97
N LEU A 11 -27.83 -14.18 10.43
CA LEU A 11 -28.28 -13.78 11.75
C LEU A 11 -27.87 -14.83 12.83
N VAL A 12 -26.92 -14.46 13.69
CA VAL A 12 -26.75 -15.05 15.03
C VAL A 12 -26.80 -13.90 16.03
N ALA A 13 -27.81 -13.94 16.88
CA ALA A 13 -28.06 -13.01 17.97
C ALA A 13 -27.29 -13.41 19.25
N ALA A 14 -27.11 -12.41 20.13
CA ALA A 14 -26.80 -12.46 21.56
C ALA A 14 -25.32 -12.39 22.03
N ALA A 15 -24.97 -11.19 22.48
CA ALA A 15 -24.16 -10.83 23.66
C ALA A 15 -22.67 -11.27 23.76
N ALA A 16 -21.77 -10.35 23.40
CA ALA A 16 -20.52 -10.09 24.13
C ALA A 16 -20.08 -8.62 23.89
N PRO A 17 -19.76 -7.83 24.93
CA PRO A 17 -19.36 -6.44 24.77
C PRO A 17 -17.88 -6.38 24.39
N SER A 18 -17.54 -5.78 23.25
CA SER A 18 -16.22 -5.19 23.07
C SER A 18 -16.39 -3.86 22.35
N LEU A 19 -16.52 -2.88 23.22
CA LEU A 19 -16.39 -1.45 23.09
C LEU A 19 -15.59 -0.99 21.86
N ALA A 20 -16.13 0.07 21.29
CA ALA A 20 -15.40 1.16 20.66
C ALA A 20 -14.74 0.87 19.31
N ALA A 21 -15.21 1.63 18.32
CA ALA A 21 -14.35 2.13 17.26
C ALA A 21 -13.05 2.67 17.87
N GLU A 22 -11.98 1.88 17.80
CA GLU A 22 -10.64 2.40 18.02
C GLU A 22 -10.33 3.36 16.88
N PRO A 23 -10.00 4.64 17.15
CA PRO A 23 -9.41 5.49 16.13
C PRO A 23 -8.08 4.84 15.76
N LYS A 24 -8.01 4.17 14.60
CA LYS A 24 -6.72 3.72 14.07
C LYS A 24 -5.80 4.93 14.06
N PRO A 25 -4.69 4.94 14.82
CA PRO A 25 -3.80 6.08 14.83
C PRO A 25 -3.37 6.30 13.38
N LYS A 26 -3.67 7.47 12.82
CA LYS A 26 -3.05 7.94 11.57
C LYS A 26 -1.57 8.02 11.89
N ARG A 27 -0.83 6.95 11.59
CA ARG A 27 0.62 6.91 11.71
C ARG A 27 1.15 7.97 10.76
N GLU A 28 1.63 9.06 11.31
CA GLU A 28 2.28 10.11 10.54
C GLU A 28 3.56 9.51 9.94
N PRO A 29 3.77 9.65 8.62
CA PRO A 29 4.91 9.02 7.97
C PRO A 29 6.21 9.61 8.52
N THR A 30 7.11 8.75 8.98
CA THR A 30 8.44 9.18 9.42
C THR A 30 9.21 9.74 8.22
N PRO A 31 10.26 10.55 8.45
CA PRO A 31 11.10 11.09 7.36
C PRO A 31 11.65 10.01 6.42
N ALA A 32 11.96 8.82 6.96
CA ALA A 32 12.40 7.66 6.16
C ALA A 32 11.28 7.12 5.24
N GLN A 33 10.03 7.11 5.72
CA GLN A 33 8.88 6.72 4.92
C GLN A 33 8.56 7.75 3.83
N GLN A 34 8.73 9.05 4.13
CA GLN A 34 8.59 10.11 3.13
C GLN A 34 9.64 9.96 2.02
N ALA A 35 10.91 9.77 2.38
CA ALA A 35 11.98 9.52 1.42
C ALA A 35 11.72 8.28 0.53
N GLN A 36 11.16 7.21 1.10
CA GLN A 36 10.74 6.04 0.32
C GLN A 36 9.62 6.37 -0.66
N GLN A 37 8.62 7.17 -0.24
CA GLN A 37 7.51 7.57 -1.10
C GLN A 37 7.97 8.45 -2.27
N ASP A 38 8.85 9.42 -2.02
CA ASP A 38 9.41 10.27 -3.08
C ASP A 38 10.20 9.43 -4.09
N LYS A 39 10.99 8.47 -3.61
CA LYS A 39 11.72 7.54 -4.47
C LYS A 39 10.78 6.69 -5.32
N MET A 40 9.69 6.15 -4.75
CA MET A 40 8.69 5.39 -5.52
C MET A 40 8.02 6.23 -6.61
N ARG A 41 7.77 7.51 -6.33
CA ARG A 41 7.20 8.45 -7.32
C ARG A 41 8.17 8.68 -8.47
N GLN A 42 9.44 8.96 -8.17
CA GLN A 42 10.48 9.15 -9.18
C GLN A 42 10.67 7.89 -10.04
N CYS A 43 10.83 6.71 -9.43
CA CYS A 43 10.94 5.45 -10.16
C CYS A 43 9.71 5.21 -11.06
N SER A 44 8.51 5.54 -10.59
CA SER A 44 7.29 5.37 -11.39
C SER A 44 7.22 6.34 -12.57
N ALA A 45 7.71 7.57 -12.40
CA ALA A 45 7.78 8.57 -13.47
C ALA A 45 8.77 8.10 -14.55
N THR A 46 9.99 7.73 -14.15
CA THR A 46 11.01 7.24 -15.08
C THR A 46 10.57 5.96 -15.80
N ALA A 47 9.85 5.06 -15.13
CA ALA A 47 9.30 3.87 -15.78
C ALA A 47 8.30 4.23 -16.88
N LYS A 48 7.47 5.27 -16.66
CA LYS A 48 6.51 5.75 -17.66
C LYS A 48 7.22 6.46 -18.82
N GLU A 49 8.21 7.30 -18.54
CA GLU A 49 9.03 7.96 -19.57
C GLU A 49 9.75 6.95 -20.46
N LYS A 50 10.18 5.83 -19.87
CA LYS A 50 10.79 4.70 -20.58
C LYS A 50 9.77 3.79 -21.28
N GLY A 51 8.47 4.07 -21.20
CA GLY A 51 7.42 3.23 -21.79
C GLY A 51 7.38 1.81 -21.22
N LEU A 52 7.83 1.60 -19.98
CA LEU A 52 7.87 0.28 -19.38
C LEU A 52 6.49 -0.09 -18.84
N HIS A 53 5.99 -1.26 -19.26
CA HIS A 53 4.70 -1.79 -18.85
C HIS A 53 4.82 -3.23 -18.34
N ALA A 54 3.83 -3.70 -17.57
CA ALA A 54 3.79 -5.09 -17.07
C ALA A 54 5.10 -5.56 -16.41
N ASP A 55 5.76 -6.57 -16.98
CA ASP A 55 6.95 -7.21 -16.44
C ASP A 55 8.20 -6.30 -16.41
N PRO A 56 8.61 -5.64 -17.53
CA PRO A 56 9.78 -4.76 -17.52
C PRO A 56 9.61 -3.57 -16.55
N ARG A 57 8.39 -3.08 -16.31
CA ARG A 57 8.15 -2.07 -15.27
C ARG A 57 8.45 -2.60 -13.87
N ARG A 58 8.04 -3.83 -13.57
CA ARG A 58 8.27 -4.45 -12.25
C ARG A 58 9.76 -4.68 -12.02
N ALA A 59 10.46 -5.20 -13.01
CA ALA A 59 11.92 -5.38 -12.95
C ALA A 59 12.63 -4.04 -12.71
N PHE A 60 12.28 -3.01 -13.50
CA PHE A 60 12.84 -1.67 -13.31
C PHE A 60 12.53 -1.09 -11.94
N MET A 61 11.30 -1.25 -11.44
CA MET A 61 10.93 -0.69 -10.14
C MET A 61 11.67 -1.39 -8.99
N LYS A 62 11.92 -2.71 -9.09
CA LYS A 62 12.77 -3.43 -8.12
C LYS A 62 14.21 -2.92 -8.14
N ASP A 63 14.82 -2.77 -9.31
CA ASP A 63 16.18 -2.24 -9.44
C ASP A 63 16.28 -0.79 -8.93
N CYS A 64 15.34 0.07 -9.35
CA CYS A 64 15.29 1.48 -8.96
C CYS A 64 15.14 1.63 -7.44
N LEU A 65 14.29 0.83 -6.81
CA LEU A 65 14.08 0.87 -5.36
C LEU A 65 15.22 0.21 -4.57
N ALA A 66 15.90 -0.81 -5.12
CA ALA A 66 16.99 -1.52 -4.46
C ALA A 66 18.27 -0.68 -4.26
N LYS A 67 18.62 0.24 -5.19
CA LYS A 67 19.89 1.02 -5.17
C LYS A 67 20.17 1.87 -3.91
N ARG A 68 19.23 1.98 -2.96
CA ARG A 68 19.44 2.66 -1.65
C ARG A 68 18.82 1.92 -0.46
N SER A 69 18.27 0.72 -0.67
CA SER A 69 17.72 -0.13 0.41
C SER A 69 18.55 -1.39 0.65
N ALA A 70 19.54 -1.66 -0.21
CA ALA A 70 20.70 -2.44 0.20
C ALA A 70 21.47 -1.56 1.19
N GLY A 71 21.35 -1.91 2.48
CA GLY A 71 22.29 -1.45 3.50
C GLY A 71 23.71 -1.95 3.20
#